data_AF-A0A3M9Z119-F1
#
_entry.id   AF-A0A3M9Z119-F1
#
_cell.length_a   1.000
_cell.length_b   1.000
_cell.length_c   1.000
_cell.angle_alpha   90.00
_cell.angle_beta   90.00
_cell.angle_gamma   90.00
#
_symmetry.space_group_name_H-M   'P 1'
#
loop_
_entity.id
_entity.type
_entity.pdbx_description
1 polymer ?
#
loop_
_entity_poly.entity_id
_entity_poly.type
_entity_poly.pdbx_seq_one_letter_code
_entity_poly.pdbx_strand_id
1 'polypeptide(L)'
;MLYARMGEIWRTLMAQSEVLTIRLAPELKDKLDALAQSTRRSKSWLAAEAISFYIEQHLWQIQAIEEAIALADSPEAEWVEGEAVDAWLDTWGTKDETPAPCA
;
A
#
# COMPACT_ATOMS: atom_id res chain seq x y z
N MET A 1 -5.26 -12.91 -10.08
CA MET A 1 -4.40 -14.09 -9.80
C MET A 1 -3.18 -13.77 -8.91
N LEU A 2 -2.77 -12.50 -8.75
CA LEU A 2 -1.67 -12.09 -7.85
C LEU A 2 -1.98 -12.29 -6.35
N TYR A 3 -3.22 -12.05 -5.92
CA TYR A 3 -3.63 -12.23 -4.51
C TYR A 3 -3.57 -13.68 -4.01
N ALA A 4 -3.86 -14.67 -4.85
CA ALA A 4 -3.81 -16.09 -4.46
C ALA A 4 -2.37 -16.60 -4.29
N ARG A 5 -1.44 -16.13 -5.14
CA ARG A 5 -0.02 -16.49 -5.09
C ARG A 5 0.69 -15.81 -3.92
N MET A 6 0.27 -14.60 -3.56
CA MET A 6 0.65 -13.96 -2.30
C MET A 6 0.17 -14.80 -1.09
N GLY A 7 -1.09 -15.26 -1.06
CA GLY A 7 -1.60 -16.04 0.09
C GLY A 7 -0.79 -17.28 0.45
N GLU A 8 -0.25 -18.03 -0.53
CA GLU A 8 0.60 -19.21 -0.28
C GLU A 8 2.05 -18.87 0.09
N ILE A 9 2.61 -17.84 -0.55
CA ILE A 9 3.95 -17.32 -0.20
C ILE A 9 3.92 -16.74 1.22
N TRP A 10 2.88 -15.99 1.57
CA TRP A 10 2.67 -15.45 2.92
C TRP A 10 2.43 -16.56 3.96
N ARG A 11 1.69 -17.63 3.64
CA ARG A 11 1.57 -18.80 4.56
C ARG A 11 2.91 -19.47 4.83
N THR A 12 3.76 -19.60 3.80
CA THR A 12 5.05 -20.28 3.90
C THR A 12 6.12 -19.38 4.54
N LEU A 13 6.11 -18.08 4.28
CA LEU A 13 6.94 -17.09 4.98
C LEU A 13 6.54 -16.96 6.45
N MET A 14 5.25 -16.99 6.78
CA MET A 14 4.77 -16.95 8.18
C MET A 14 5.15 -18.18 9.01
N ALA A 15 5.64 -19.26 8.37
CA ALA A 15 6.20 -20.40 9.09
C ALA A 15 7.62 -20.14 9.62
N GLN A 16 8.33 -19.11 9.10
CA GLN A 16 9.62 -18.66 9.63
C GLN A 16 9.47 -17.25 10.23
N SER A 17 9.81 -17.12 11.52
CA SER A 17 9.77 -15.83 12.20
C SER A 17 11.17 -15.29 12.43
N GLU A 18 11.40 -14.04 12.02
CA GLU A 18 12.60 -13.28 12.38
C GLU A 18 12.35 -12.43 13.62
N VAL A 19 13.40 -12.17 14.41
CA VAL A 19 13.30 -11.34 15.62
C VAL A 19 13.67 -9.90 15.29
N LEU A 20 12.72 -8.99 15.48
CA LEU A 20 12.95 -7.56 15.44
C LEU A 20 12.93 -6.97 16.86
N THR A 21 14.02 -6.31 17.26
CA THR A 21 14.06 -5.55 18.53
C THR A 21 13.66 -4.11 18.28
N ILE A 22 12.53 -3.68 18.83
CA ILE A 22 12.01 -2.31 18.70
C ILE A 22 11.98 -1.58 20.04
N ARG A 23 12.23 -0.28 20.01
CA ARG A 23 12.02 0.59 21.18
C ARG A 23 10.61 1.16 21.11
N LEU A 24 9.87 1.03 22.22
CA LEU A 24 8.53 1.58 22.37
C LEU A 24 8.55 2.64 23.48
N ALA A 25 7.79 3.71 23.27
CA ALA A 25 7.45 4.61 24.36
C ALA A 25 6.71 3.81 25.46
N PRO A 26 6.94 4.08 26.76
CA PRO A 26 6.32 3.35 27.86
C PRO A 26 4.80 3.25 27.72
N GLU A 27 4.14 4.35 27.35
CA GLU A 27 2.69 4.44 27.21
C GLU A 27 2.16 3.56 26.08
N LEU A 28 2.93 3.40 25.00
CA LEU A 28 2.57 2.53 23.88
C LEU A 28 2.75 1.06 24.26
N LYS A 29 3.80 0.73 25.00
CA LYS A 29 4.00 -0.62 25.54
C LYS A 29 2.84 -1.02 26.47
N ASP A 30 2.39 -0.12 27.35
CA ASP A 30 1.29 -0.40 28.26
C ASP A 30 -0.04 -0.64 27.51
N LYS A 31 -0.31 0.13 26.45
CA LYS A 31 -1.46 -0.12 25.57
C LYS A 31 -1.37 -1.48 24.86
N LEU A 32 -0.19 -1.85 24.38
CA LEU A 32 0.03 -3.17 23.76
C LEU A 32 -0.13 -4.31 24.77
N ASP A 33 0.36 -4.13 26.00
CA ASP A 33 0.20 -5.08 27.10
C ASP A 33 -1.30 -5.30 27.42
N ALA A 34 -2.10 -4.23 27.51
CA ALA A 34 -3.54 -4.31 27.74
C ALA A 34 -4.29 -5.00 26.59
N LEU A 35 -3.95 -4.67 25.33
CA LEU A 35 -4.56 -5.27 24.15
C LEU A 35 -4.26 -6.77 24.04
N ALA A 36 -3.02 -7.17 24.35
CA ALA A 36 -2.62 -8.57 24.39
C ALA A 36 -3.47 -9.38 25.38
N GLN A 37 -3.70 -8.83 26.58
CA GLN A 37 -4.52 -9.47 27.61
C GLN A 37 -5.99 -9.59 27.16
N SER A 38 -6.58 -8.52 26.62
CA SER A 38 -8.00 -8.52 26.23
C SER A 38 -8.28 -9.45 25.04
N THR A 39 -7.33 -9.59 24.12
CA THR A 39 -7.48 -10.40 22.91
C THR A 39 -6.95 -11.83 23.05
N ARG A 40 -6.28 -12.15 24.16
CA ARG A 40 -5.57 -13.43 24.39
C ARG A 40 -4.55 -13.73 23.30
N ARG A 41 -3.84 -12.70 22.84
CA ARG A 41 -2.77 -12.80 21.83
C ARG A 41 -1.43 -12.41 22.45
N SER A 42 -0.34 -12.93 21.89
CA SER A 42 0.99 -12.49 22.31
C SER A 42 1.29 -11.09 21.77
N LYS A 43 2.14 -10.36 22.47
CA LYS A 43 2.56 -9.01 22.07
C LYS A 43 3.32 -9.03 20.75
N SER A 44 4.17 -10.04 20.55
CA SER A 44 4.90 -10.23 19.30
C SER A 44 3.95 -10.47 18.13
N TRP A 45 2.86 -11.22 18.34
CA TRP A 45 1.86 -11.45 17.30
C TRP A 45 1.13 -10.15 16.95
N LEU A 46 0.65 -9.40 17.94
CA LEU A 46 -0.01 -8.10 17.71
C LEU A 46 0.93 -7.06 17.09
N ALA A 47 2.20 -7.04 17.48
CA ALA A 47 3.19 -6.15 16.88
C ALA A 47 3.46 -6.52 15.41
N ALA A 48 3.62 -7.81 15.11
CA ALA A 48 3.79 -8.29 13.74
C ALA A 48 2.55 -7.99 12.87
N GLU A 49 1.35 -8.18 13.42
CA GLU A 49 0.09 -7.84 12.74
C GLU A 49 0.01 -6.34 12.44
N ALA A 50 0.29 -5.48 13.43
CA ALA A 50 0.26 -4.03 13.23
C ALA A 50 1.29 -3.55 12.20
N ILE A 51 2.51 -4.12 12.22
CA ILE A 51 3.55 -3.80 11.23
C ILE A 51 3.13 -4.27 9.84
N SER A 52 2.57 -5.48 9.71
CA SER A 52 2.11 -6.02 8.43
C SER A 52 1.02 -5.14 7.83
N PHE A 53 0.02 -4.76 8.64
CA PHE A 53 -1.03 -3.86 8.22
C PHE A 53 -0.47 -2.51 7.76
N TYR A 54 0.46 -1.91 8.51
CA TYR A 54 1.08 -0.65 8.11
C TYR A 54 1.80 -0.78 6.75
N ILE A 55 2.59 -1.83 6.58
CA ILE A 55 3.33 -2.08 5.34
C ILE A 55 2.39 -2.26 4.15
N GLU A 56 1.34 -3.08 4.28
CA GLU A 56 0.37 -3.31 3.21
C GLU A 56 -0.34 -2.02 2.77
N GLN A 57 -0.65 -1.12 3.71
CA GLN A 57 -1.28 0.18 3.41
C GLN A 57 -0.37 1.15 2.65
N HIS A 58 0.95 0.99 2.74
CA HIS A 58 1.91 1.95 2.18
C HIS A 58 2.67 1.42 0.96
N LEU A 59 2.93 0.11 0.87
CA LEU A 59 3.74 -0.46 -0.21
C LEU A 59 3.09 -0.33 -1.58
N TRP A 60 1.76 -0.39 -1.67
CA TRP A 60 1.08 -0.32 -2.97
C TRP A 60 1.37 1.00 -3.71
N GLN A 61 1.56 2.11 -2.99
CA GLN A 61 1.88 3.41 -3.60
C GLN A 61 3.27 3.40 -4.20
N ILE A 62 4.24 2.85 -3.46
CA ILE A 62 5.62 2.74 -3.92
C ILE A 62 5.67 1.87 -5.17
N GLN A 63 5.03 0.69 -5.11
CA GLN A 63 4.93 -0.22 -6.26
C GLN A 63 4.27 0.45 -7.46
N ALA A 64 3.14 1.13 -7.27
CA ALA A 64 2.45 1.82 -8.36
C ALA A 64 3.31 2.92 -9.00
N ILE A 65 4.08 3.67 -8.20
CA ILE A 65 5.01 4.69 -8.71
C ILE A 65 6.14 4.03 -9.51
N GLU A 66 6.76 2.98 -8.97
CA GLU A 66 7.84 2.25 -9.64
C GLU A 66 7.36 1.62 -10.96
N GLU A 67 6.16 1.04 -10.98
CA GLU A 67 5.51 0.49 -12.17
C GLU A 67 5.21 1.59 -13.20
N ALA A 68 4.70 2.74 -12.77
CA ALA A 68 4.40 3.87 -13.65
C ALA A 68 5.67 4.46 -14.28
N ILE A 69 6.76 4.59 -13.51
CA ILE A 69 8.07 5.03 -14.04
C ILE A 69 8.60 4.01 -15.04
N ALA A 70 8.56 2.72 -14.71
CA ALA A 70 9.03 1.67 -15.60
C ALA A 70 8.24 1.63 -16.92
N LEU A 71 6.92 1.85 -16.88
CA LEU A 71 6.09 1.98 -18.08
C LEU A 71 6.45 3.24 -18.87
N ALA A 72 6.60 4.39 -18.21
CA ALA A 72 6.96 5.65 -18.87
C ALA A 72 8.31 5.58 -19.61
N ASP A 73 9.28 4.84 -19.06
CA ASP A 73 10.58 4.61 -19.69
C ASP A 73 10.55 3.54 -20.81
N SER A 74 9.42 2.85 -20.99
CA SER A 74 9.27 1.76 -21.95
C SER A 74 8.75 2.25 -23.31
N PRO A 75 8.99 1.49 -24.40
CA PRO A 75 8.44 1.80 -25.71
C PRO A 75 6.92 1.55 -25.82
N GLU A 76 6.32 0.90 -24.82
CA GLU A 76 4.87 0.72 -24.72
C GLU A 76 4.16 1.92 -24.06
N ALA A 77 4.91 2.94 -23.63
CA ALA A 77 4.36 4.14 -23.04
C ALA A 77 3.44 4.88 -24.04
N GLU A 78 2.21 5.13 -23.62
CA GLU A 78 1.25 5.96 -24.31
C GLU A 78 1.16 7.33 -23.63
N TRP A 79 1.19 8.41 -24.42
CA TRP A 79 1.27 9.78 -23.93
C TRP A 79 0.12 10.62 -24.49
N VAL A 80 -0.41 11.49 -23.65
CA VAL A 80 -1.40 12.51 -24.03
C VAL A 80 -0.75 13.88 -23.96
N GLU A 81 -1.04 14.74 -24.94
CA GLU A 81 -0.58 16.13 -24.94
C GLU A 81 -1.12 16.91 -23.74
N GLY A 82 -0.26 17.67 -23.07
CA GLY A 82 -0.62 18.42 -21.86
C GLY A 82 -1.79 19.38 -22.07
N GLU A 83 -1.84 20.05 -23.22
CA GLU A 83 -2.93 20.98 -23.55
C GLU A 83 -4.30 20.30 -23.64
N ALA A 84 -4.35 19.04 -24.09
CA ALA A 84 -5.60 18.27 -24.12
C ALA A 84 -6.07 17.91 -22.71
N VAL A 85 -5.13 17.62 -21.79
CA VAL A 85 -5.43 17.38 -20.38
C VAL A 85 -5.91 18.66 -19.70
N ASP A 86 -5.25 19.79 -19.94
CA ASP A 86 -5.63 21.10 -19.37
C ASP A 86 -7.04 21.50 -19.80
N ALA A 87 -7.35 21.39 -21.10
CA ALA A 87 -8.67 21.69 -21.63
C ALA A 87 -9.78 20.82 -21.02
N TRP A 88 -9.47 19.54 -20.73
CA TRP A 88 -10.40 18.66 -20.02
C TRP A 88 -10.59 19.10 -18.56
N LEU A 89 -9.49 19.35 -17.83
CA LEU A 89 -9.50 19.79 -16.43
C LEU A 89 -10.30 21.07 -16.22
N ASP A 90 -10.27 22.00 -17.18
CA ASP A 90 -11.08 23.23 -17.15
C ASP A 90 -12.59 22.97 -17.11
N THR A 91 -13.04 21.82 -17.64
CA THR A 91 -14.45 21.41 -17.65
C THR A 91 -14.80 20.38 -16.58
N TRP A 92 -13.80 19.84 -15.89
CA TRP A 92 -13.96 18.68 -15.00
C TRP A 92 -14.82 19.00 -13.77
N GLY A 93 -15.82 18.15 -13.49
CA GLY A 93 -16.76 18.34 -12.38
C GLY A 93 -17.84 19.40 -12.63
N THR A 94 -17.89 19.98 -13.83
CA THR A 94 -18.93 20.92 -14.23
C THR A 94 -20.08 20.23 -14.98
N LYS A 95 -21.17 20.95 -15.22
CA LYS A 95 -22.29 20.47 -16.05
C LYS A 95 -21.93 20.28 -17.53
N ASP A 96 -20.82 20.86 -17.97
CA ASP A 96 -20.36 20.83 -19.36
C ASP A 96 -19.05 20.01 -19.48
N GLU A 97 -18.81 19.07 -18.57
CA GLU A 97 -17.62 18.21 -18.55
C GLU A 97 -17.44 17.45 -19.88
N THR A 98 -16.24 17.57 -20.45
CA THR A 98 -15.83 16.86 -21.65
C THR A 98 -15.21 15.50 -21.31
N PRO A 99 -15.16 14.53 -22.24
CA PRO A 99 -14.49 13.25 -21.99
C PRO A 99 -12.99 13.46 -21.71
N ALA A 100 -12.45 12.69 -20.76
CA ALA A 100 -11.02 12.69 -20.48
C ALA A 100 -10.24 12.30 -21.75
N PRO A 101 -9.13 12.98 -22.06
CA PRO A 101 -8.32 12.64 -23.22
C PRO A 101 -7.63 11.29 -22.99
N CYS A 102 -7.59 10.48 -24.03
CA CYS A 102 -6.89 9.19 -24.06
C CYS A 102 -5.84 9.20 -25.17
N ALA A 103 -4.75 8.47 -24.94
CA ALA A 103 -3.70 8.24 -25.93
C ALA A 103 -4.14 7.23 -27.01
#